data_AF-A0A933SY83-F1
#
_entry.id   AF-A0A933SY83-F1
#
_cell.length_a   1.000
_cell.length_b   1.000
_cell.length_c   1.000
_cell.angle_alpha   90.00
_cell.angle_beta   90.00
_cell.angle_gamma   90.00
#
_symmetry.space_group_name_H-M   'P 1'
#
loop_
_entity.id
_entity.type
_entity.pdbx_description
1 polymer ?
#
loop_
_entity_poly.entity_id
_entity_poly.type
_entity_poly.pdbx_seq_one_letter_code
_entity_poly.pdbx_strand_id
1 'polypeptide(L)'
;MALQAVLKEREKKLTILRNNAMKEAQRLAFLLSKRYKFEAIYLFGSLLSGKFRLHSDIDMVIKGLKVEDFFKAHAFLIKESRYRIDLKPFEDLEDSFKEKILRKGLKIG
;
A
#
# COMPACT_ATOMS: atom_id res chain seq x y z
N MET A 1 -18.30 26.29 18.81
CA MET A 1 -16.90 26.61 18.47
C MET A 1 -15.91 25.48 18.84
N ALA A 2 -15.96 24.86 20.03
CA ALA A 2 -15.01 23.79 20.40
C ALA A 2 -15.11 22.48 19.56
N LEU A 3 -16.32 21.98 19.28
CA LEU A 3 -16.50 20.73 18.51
C LEU A 3 -15.92 20.80 17.09
N GLN A 4 -16.11 21.92 16.39
CA GLN A 4 -15.58 22.11 15.04
C GLN A 4 -14.05 22.10 15.02
N ALA A 5 -13.41 22.71 16.02
CA ALA A 5 -11.95 22.70 16.15
C ALA A 5 -11.40 21.28 16.36
N VAL A 6 -12.05 20.47 17.22
CA VAL A 6 -11.66 19.07 17.47
C VAL A 6 -11.80 18.21 16.21
N LEU A 7 -12.90 18.36 15.46
CA LEU A 7 -13.11 17.63 14.21
C LEU A 7 -12.04 17.98 13.16
N LYS A 8 -11.73 19.27 13.00
CA LYS A 8 -10.70 19.76 12.07
C LYS A 8 -9.31 19.24 12.44
N GLU A 9 -8.97 19.20 13.72
CA GLU A 9 -7.69 18.65 14.18
C GLU A 9 -7.59 17.14 13.90
N ARG A 10 -8.68 16.39 14.12
CA ARG A 10 -8.76 14.95 13.81
C ARG A 10 -8.57 14.69 12.33
N GLU A 11 -9.23 15.45 11.46
CA GLU A 11 -9.06 15.36 10.01
C GLU A 11 -7.62 15.65 9.59
N LYS A 12 -7.00 16.69 10.16
CA LYS A 12 -5.59 17.01 9.90
C LYS A 12 -4.65 15.86 10.29
N LYS A 13 -4.86 15.24 11.45
CA LYS A 13 -4.08 14.06 11.90
C LYS A 13 -4.25 12.88 10.96
N LEU A 14 -5.47 12.60 10.51
CA LEU A 14 -5.76 11.53 9.55
C LEU A 14 -5.11 11.78 8.18
N THR A 15 -5.14 13.02 7.70
CA THR A 15 -4.47 13.41 6.45
C THR A 15 -2.96 13.23 6.53
N ILE A 16 -2.34 13.67 7.64
CA ILE A 16 -0.90 13.47 7.87
C ILE A 16 -0.57 11.97 7.91
N LEU A 17 -1.35 11.17 8.63
CA LEU A 17 -1.17 9.73 8.71
C LEU A 17 -1.24 9.07 7.32
N ARG A 18 -2.23 9.41 6.51
CA ARG A 18 -2.41 8.92 5.14
C ARG A 18 -1.24 9.30 4.24
N ASN A 19 -0.80 10.56 4.30
CA ASN A 19 0.34 11.04 3.52
C ASN A 19 1.63 10.32 3.89
N ASN A 20 1.85 10.05 5.18
CA ASN A 20 3.01 9.30 5.65
C ASN A 20 2.98 7.84 5.17
N ALA A 21 1.80 7.19 5.21
CA ALA A 21 1.65 5.83 4.68
C ALA A 21 1.86 5.77 3.16
N MET A 22 1.39 6.77 2.41
CA MET A 22 1.64 6.87 0.96
C MET A 22 3.13 7.04 0.63
N LYS A 23 3.83 7.92 1.35
CA LYS A 23 5.28 8.10 1.19
C LYS A 23 6.04 6.83 1.52
N GLU A 24 5.62 6.12 2.57
CA GLU A 24 6.22 4.84 2.93
C GLU A 24 6.03 3.80 1.82
N ALA A 25 4.81 3.68 1.29
CA ALA A 25 4.51 2.76 0.20
C ALA A 25 5.39 3.03 -1.04
N GLN A 26 5.56 4.30 -1.42
CA GLN A 26 6.44 4.70 -2.53
C GLN A 26 7.92 4.38 -2.23
N ARG A 27 8.39 4.66 -1.01
CA ARG A 27 9.75 4.31 -0.57
C ARG A 27 9.98 2.81 -0.67
N LEU A 28 9.04 2.01 -0.20
CA LEU A 28 9.11 0.56 -0.22
C LEU A 28 9.10 0.00 -1.65
N ALA A 29 8.25 0.52 -2.54
CA ALA A 29 8.24 0.13 -3.96
C ALA A 29 9.59 0.43 -4.63
N PHE A 30 10.19 1.59 -4.35
CA PHE A 30 11.52 1.93 -4.82
C PHE A 30 12.61 0.98 -4.28
N LEU A 31 12.59 0.65 -2.99
CA LEU A 31 13.56 -0.28 -2.41
C LEU A 31 13.41 -1.69 -2.99
N LEU A 32 12.19 -2.12 -3.24
CA LEU A 32 11.91 -3.43 -3.81
C LEU A 32 12.43 -3.53 -5.25
N SER A 33 12.26 -2.48 -6.07
CA SER A 33 12.76 -2.46 -7.46
C SER A 33 14.28 -2.47 -7.59
N LYS A 34 15.01 -2.11 -6.51
CA LYS A 34 16.47 -2.29 -6.45
C LYS A 34 16.91 -3.73 -6.22
N ARG A 35 16.01 -4.61 -5.76
CA ARG A 35 16.32 -5.99 -5.36
C ARG A 35 15.71 -7.03 -6.29
N TYR A 36 14.54 -6.73 -6.84
CA TYR A 36 13.76 -7.67 -7.62
C TYR A 36 13.32 -7.06 -8.95
N LYS A 37 13.17 -7.91 -9.96
CA LYS A 37 12.50 -7.55 -11.21
C LYS A 37 11.02 -7.90 -11.10
N PHE A 38 10.17 -6.94 -11.39
CA PHE A 38 8.71 -7.08 -11.46
C PHE A 38 8.15 -6.05 -12.46
N GLU A 39 6.90 -6.21 -12.89
CA GLU A 39 6.26 -5.34 -13.88
C GLU A 39 5.65 -4.09 -13.27
N ALA A 40 5.01 -4.23 -12.11
CA ALA A 40 4.33 -3.13 -11.45
C ALA A 40 4.01 -3.43 -9.98
N ILE A 41 3.84 -2.36 -9.20
CA ILE A 41 3.22 -2.39 -7.87
C ILE A 41 2.02 -1.44 -7.85
N TYR A 42 0.91 -1.92 -7.30
CA TYR A 42 -0.33 -1.17 -7.13
C TYR A 42 -0.68 -1.04 -5.65
N LEU A 43 -1.14 0.13 -5.25
CA LEU A 43 -1.84 0.33 -3.99
C LEU A 43 -3.33 0.17 -4.16
N PHE A 44 -3.99 -0.35 -3.12
CA PHE A 44 -5.44 -0.44 -3.08
C PHE A 44 -5.98 -0.21 -1.66
N GLY A 45 -7.24 -0.56 -1.43
CA GLY A 45 -7.81 -0.65 -0.09
C GLY A 45 -7.98 0.67 0.66
N SER A 46 -7.66 0.65 1.95
CA SER A 46 -8.02 1.73 2.89
C SER A 46 -7.26 3.04 2.61
N LEU A 47 -6.05 2.93 2.06
CA LEU A 47 -5.18 4.05 1.72
C LEU A 47 -5.77 4.90 0.59
N LEU A 48 -6.47 4.29 -0.38
CA LEU A 48 -7.12 5.03 -1.48
C LEU A 48 -8.53 5.52 -1.14
N SER A 49 -9.24 4.87 -0.21
CA SER A 49 -10.67 5.09 0.03
C SER A 49 -11.05 6.10 1.13
N GLY A 50 -10.10 6.85 1.70
CA GLY A 50 -10.37 7.74 2.85
C GLY A 50 -10.48 7.03 4.21
N LYS A 51 -10.45 5.69 4.20
CA LYS A 51 -10.73 4.85 5.38
C LYS A 51 -9.48 4.41 6.16
N PHE A 52 -8.28 4.79 5.74
CA PHE A 52 -7.04 4.52 6.47
C PHE A 52 -7.06 5.09 7.89
N ARG A 53 -6.68 4.29 8.89
CA ARG A 53 -6.61 4.62 10.31
C ARG A 53 -5.28 4.15 10.90
N LEU A 54 -5.06 4.43 12.18
CA LEU A 54 -3.79 4.14 12.87
C LEU A 54 -3.37 2.66 12.78
N HIS A 55 -4.34 1.74 12.80
CA HIS A 55 -4.10 0.30 12.73
C HIS A 55 -4.25 -0.27 11.30
N SER A 56 -4.48 0.58 10.30
CA SER A 56 -4.55 0.12 8.91
C SER A 56 -3.20 -0.39 8.43
N ASP A 57 -3.25 -1.43 7.63
CA ASP A 57 -2.20 -1.93 6.76
C ASP A 57 -2.09 -1.11 5.48
N ILE A 58 -0.92 -1.18 4.85
CA ILE A 58 -0.70 -0.74 3.48
C ILE A 58 -0.96 -1.95 2.58
N ASP A 59 -2.07 -1.89 1.86
CA ASP A 59 -2.52 -2.87 0.88
C ASP A 59 -1.74 -2.71 -0.45
N MET A 60 -0.94 -3.70 -0.81
CA MET A 60 -0.09 -3.70 -2.01
C MET A 60 -0.34 -4.93 -2.88
N VAL A 61 -0.39 -4.75 -4.20
CA VAL A 61 -0.35 -5.84 -5.19
C VAL A 61 0.91 -5.71 -6.01
N ILE A 62 1.66 -6.80 -6.18
CA ILE A 62 2.85 -6.85 -7.04
C ILE A 62 2.57 -7.74 -8.25
N LYS A 63 2.88 -7.25 -9.44
CA LYS A 63 2.69 -7.94 -10.71
C LYS A 63 4.02 -8.31 -11.35
N GLY A 64 4.14 -9.51 -11.88
CA GLY A 64 5.30 -9.99 -12.63
C GLY A 64 6.52 -10.30 -11.75
N LEU A 65 6.34 -10.45 -10.43
CA LEU A 65 7.38 -10.96 -9.57
C LEU A 65 7.46 -12.48 -9.72
N LYS A 66 8.67 -13.04 -9.74
CA LYS A 66 8.85 -14.49 -9.71
C LYS A 66 8.27 -15.07 -8.42
N VAL A 67 7.52 -16.17 -8.53
CA VAL A 67 6.87 -16.85 -7.40
C VAL A 67 7.89 -17.20 -6.30
N GLU A 68 9.10 -17.63 -6.68
CA GLU A 68 10.21 -17.99 -5.78
C GLU A 68 10.70 -16.81 -4.91
N ASP A 69 10.49 -15.57 -5.37
CA ASP A 69 10.92 -14.36 -4.69
C ASP A 69 9.82 -13.74 -3.82
N PHE A 70 8.57 -14.19 -3.94
CA PHE A 70 7.42 -13.56 -3.31
C PHE A 70 7.57 -13.42 -1.79
N PHE A 71 7.85 -14.52 -1.09
CA PHE A 71 7.99 -14.49 0.37
C PHE A 71 9.21 -13.68 0.83
N LYS A 72 10.30 -13.68 0.05
CA LYS A 72 11.49 -12.87 0.35
C LYS A 72 11.20 -11.38 0.18
N ALA A 73 10.46 -11.02 -0.87
CA ALA A 73 9.98 -9.66 -1.11
C ALA A 73 9.05 -9.20 0.02
N HIS A 74 8.07 -10.02 0.40
CA HIS A 74 7.13 -9.68 1.48
C HIS A 74 7.83 -9.52 2.84
N ALA A 75 8.71 -10.46 3.20
CA ALA A 75 9.50 -10.38 4.43
C ALA A 75 10.39 -9.13 4.46
N PHE A 76 10.99 -8.77 3.32
CA PHE A 76 11.74 -7.53 3.18
C PHE A 76 10.87 -6.29 3.45
N LEU A 77 9.67 -6.22 2.88
CA LEU A 77 8.75 -5.10 3.12
C LEU A 77 8.33 -5.00 4.59
N ILE A 78 8.03 -6.13 5.23
CA ILE A 78 7.68 -6.17 6.67
C ILE A 78 8.85 -5.66 7.52
N LYS A 79 10.07 -6.05 7.20
CA LYS A 79 11.28 -5.63 7.93
C LYS A 79 11.55 -4.13 7.76
N GLU A 80 11.38 -3.61 6.54
CA GLU A 80 11.74 -2.23 6.22
C GLU A 80 10.67 -1.21 6.61
N SER A 81 9.44 -1.64 6.85
CA SER A 81 8.30 -0.77 7.11
C SER A 81 7.94 -0.71 8.58
N ARG A 82 7.59 0.48 9.06
CA ARG A 82 6.92 0.63 10.37
C ARG A 82 5.41 0.35 10.33
N TYR A 83 4.83 0.29 9.12
CA TYR A 83 3.43 -0.05 8.91
C TYR A 83 3.29 -1.53 8.59
N ARG A 84 2.16 -2.14 8.97
CA ARG A 84 1.82 -3.48 8.50
C ARG A 84 1.63 -3.46 6.98
N ILE A 85 2.19 -4.46 6.29
CA ILE A 85 2.14 -4.58 4.84
C ILE A 85 1.36 -5.85 4.47
N ASP A 86 0.27 -5.70 3.73
CA ASP A 86 -0.43 -6.80 3.05
C ASP A 86 -0.01 -6.79 1.58
N LEU A 87 0.93 -7.66 1.21
CA LEU A 87 1.39 -7.83 -0.16
C LEU A 87 0.65 -9.02 -0.79
N LYS A 88 0.08 -8.83 -1.99
CA LYS A 88 -0.55 -9.90 -2.77
C LYS A 88 0.12 -10.07 -4.14
N PRO A 89 0.36 -11.30 -4.61
CA PRO A 89 0.83 -11.53 -5.97
C PRO A 89 -0.35 -11.32 -6.93
N PHE A 90 -0.17 -10.49 -7.96
CA PHE A 90 -1.22 -10.16 -8.91
C PHE A 90 -1.72 -11.40 -9.65
N GLU A 91 -0.81 -12.31 -9.99
CA GLU A 91 -1.04 -13.51 -10.77
C GLU A 91 -2.05 -14.46 -10.11
N ASP A 92 -2.03 -14.54 -8.77
CA ASP A 92 -2.88 -15.45 -7.99
C ASP A 92 -4.23 -14.83 -7.59
N LEU A 93 -4.49 -13.57 -7.97
CA LEU A 93 -5.77 -12.92 -7.70
C LEU A 93 -6.86 -13.44 -8.66
N GLU A 94 -8.10 -13.51 -8.16
CA GLU A 94 -9.28 -13.72 -9.00
C GLU A 94 -9.42 -12.59 -10.05
N ASP A 95 -9.94 -12.92 -11.23
CA ASP A 95 -10.04 -11.98 -12.37
C ASP A 95 -10.83 -10.72 -12.03
N SER A 96 -11.95 -10.86 -11.31
CA SER A 96 -12.76 -9.73 -10.84
C SER A 96 -11.95 -8.76 -9.96
N PHE A 97 -10.99 -9.30 -9.20
CA PHE A 97 -10.14 -8.51 -8.33
C PHE A 97 -8.97 -7.89 -9.11
N LYS A 98 -8.37 -8.61 -10.05
CA LYS A 98 -7.38 -8.07 -11.01
C LYS A 98 -7.94 -6.85 -11.73
N GLU A 99 -9.14 -6.94 -12.30
CA GLU A 99 -9.81 -5.81 -12.96
C GLU A 99 -10.00 -4.62 -12.03
N LYS A 100 -10.40 -4.86 -10.78
CA LYS A 100 -10.54 -3.80 -9.77
C LYS A 100 -9.21 -3.11 -9.48
N ILE A 101 -8.11 -3.86 -9.36
CA ILE A 101 -6.77 -3.31 -9.15
C ILE A 101 -6.33 -2.47 -10.36
N LEU A 102 -6.51 -2.98 -11.57
CA LEU A 102 -6.14 -2.25 -12.78
C LEU A 102 -6.97 -0.97 -12.98
N ARG A 103 -8.26 -0.99 -12.61
CA ARG A 103 -9.18 0.14 -12.79
C ARG A 103 -9.10 1.18 -11.67
N LYS A 104 -8.95 0.75 -10.42
CA LYS A 104 -9.09 1.61 -9.22
C LYS A 104 -7.83 1.69 -8.36
N GLY A 105 -6.85 0.82 -8.61
CA GLY A 105 -5.57 0.84 -7.91
C GLY A 105 -4.72 2.00 -8.36
N LEU A 106 -3.77 2.40 -7.51
CA LEU A 106 -2.78 3.42 -7.83
C LEU A 106 -1.45 2.72 -8.13
N LYS A 107 -0.97 2.79 -9.37
CA LYS A 107 0.36 2.29 -9.73
C LYS A 107 1.44 3.19 -9.11
N ILE A 108 2.39 2.61 -8.38
CA ILE A 108 3.45 3.34 -7.65
C ILE A 108 4.87 2.84 -7.94
N GLY A 109 5.00 1.81 -8.78
CA GLY A 109 6.25 1.18 -9.16
C GLY A 109 6.03 0.22 -10.31
#